data_AF-A0A819KBZ8-F1
#
_entry.id   AF-A0A819KBZ8-F1
#
_cell.length_a   1.000
_cell.length_b   1.000
_cell.length_c   1.000
_cell.angle_alpha   90.00
_cell.angle_beta   90.00
_cell.angle_gamma   90.00
#
_symmetry.space_group_name_H-M   'P 1'
#
loop_
_entity.id
_entity.type
_entity.pdbx_description
1 polymer ?
#
loop_
_entity_poly.entity_id
_entity_poly.type
_entity_poly.pdbx_seq_one_letter_code
_entity_poly.pdbx_strand_id
1 'polypeptide(L)'
;MNLKNIRLYNLFGPAECTLTSVYHEVTRKDIECGEIPIGRPFPNMQAFIFDEYRQHVIPGQVGELYLGGVQRFPGYFGRNDLTDQMLSRLLPANAGGDSPFRERATTKY
;
A
#
# COMPACT_ATOMS: atom_id res chain seq x y z
N MET A 1 -6.23 6.48 -32.54
CA MET A 1 -5.44 5.46 -31.80
C MET A 1 -6.42 4.45 -31.21
N ASN A 2 -6.27 3.17 -31.51
CA ASN A 2 -7.16 2.10 -31.03
C ASN A 2 -6.56 1.48 -29.77
N LEU A 3 -7.24 1.60 -28.63
CA LEU A 3 -6.72 1.20 -27.31
C LEU A 3 -7.15 -0.22 -26.90
N LYS A 4 -7.64 -1.05 -27.82
CA LYS A 4 -8.24 -2.37 -27.52
C LYS A 4 -7.30 -3.36 -26.79
N ASN A 5 -5.98 -3.15 -26.80
CA ASN A 5 -4.99 -4.02 -26.13
C ASN A 5 -4.11 -3.27 -25.11
N ILE A 6 -4.65 -2.24 -24.44
CA ILE A 6 -3.92 -1.53 -23.39
C ILE A 6 -4.26 -2.12 -22.03
N ARG A 7 -3.24 -2.35 -21.21
CA ARG A 7 -3.38 -2.67 -19.79
C ARG A 7 -3.21 -1.38 -19.00
N LEU A 8 -4.16 -1.10 -18.13
CA LEU A 8 -4.14 0.05 -17.25
C LEU A 8 -3.82 -0.42 -15.83
N TYR A 9 -2.97 0.30 -15.14
CA TYR A 9 -2.61 0.02 -13.76
C TYR A 9 -2.82 1.24 -12.90
N ASN A 10 -3.43 1.04 -11.74
CA ASN A 10 -3.40 1.99 -10.65
C ASN A 10 -2.21 1.67 -9.76
N LEU A 11 -1.34 2.65 -9.55
CA LEU A 11 -0.14 2.50 -8.72
C LEU A 11 -0.27 3.44 -7.53
N PHE A 12 0.03 2.92 -6.34
CA PHE A 12 0.00 3.71 -5.13
C PHE A 12 1.23 3.44 -4.27
N GLY A 13 1.83 4.51 -3.76
CA GLY A 13 2.89 4.45 -2.77
C GLY A 13 3.29 5.85 -2.31
N PRO A 14 3.69 6.00 -1.04
CA PRO A 14 4.28 7.24 -0.57
C PRO A 14 5.72 7.38 -1.10
N ALA A 15 6.28 8.60 -1.07
CA ALA A 15 7.67 8.84 -1.49
C ALA A 15 8.68 8.05 -0.65
N GLU A 16 8.32 7.82 0.61
CA GLU A 16 9.04 7.08 1.64
C GLU A 16 9.11 5.57 1.35
N CYS A 17 8.40 5.09 0.32
CA CYS A 17 8.44 3.73 -0.17
C CYS A 17 8.75 3.66 -1.69
N THR A 18 9.57 4.57 -2.20
CA THR A 18 10.05 4.59 -3.59
C THR A 18 8.91 4.69 -4.62
N LEU A 19 8.03 5.68 -4.44
CA LEU A 19 6.92 6.05 -5.33
C LEU A 19 5.76 5.06 -5.40
N THR A 20 6.01 3.76 -5.51
CA THR A 20 4.94 2.75 -5.69
C THR A 20 5.18 1.51 -4.85
N SER A 21 4.21 1.16 -4.01
CA SER A 21 4.32 0.04 -3.07
C SER A 21 3.25 -1.02 -3.29
N VAL A 22 2.07 -0.60 -3.74
CA VAL A 22 0.97 -1.46 -4.15
C VAL A 22 0.51 -1.10 -5.56
N TYR A 23 -0.08 -2.08 -6.25
CA TYR A 23 -0.59 -1.92 -7.60
C TYR A 23 -1.86 -2.72 -7.82
N HIS A 24 -2.70 -2.23 -8.72
CA HIS A 24 -3.90 -2.88 -9.22
C HIS A 24 -3.93 -2.85 -10.74
N GLU A 25 -4.16 -3.98 -11.39
CA GLU A 25 -4.50 -3.99 -12.81
C GLU A 25 -5.98 -3.65 -12.94
N VAL A 26 -6.29 -2.54 -13.61
CA VAL A 26 -7.67 -2.08 -13.78
C VAL A 26 -8.41 -3.02 -14.72
N THR A 27 -9.47 -3.63 -14.21
CA THR A 27 -10.33 -4.54 -14.94
C THR A 27 -11.64 -3.88 -15.35
N ARG A 28 -12.40 -4.54 -16.23
CA ARG A 28 -13.74 -4.08 -16.61
C ARG A 28 -14.68 -4.00 -15.41
N LYS A 29 -14.55 -4.94 -14.47
CA LYS A 29 -15.36 -4.98 -13.25
C LYS A 29 -15.16 -3.74 -12.38
N ASP A 30 -13.92 -3.25 -12.27
CA ASP A 30 -13.63 -2.05 -11.46
C ASP A 30 -14.31 -0.81 -12.06
N ILE A 31 -14.32 -0.71 -13.39
CA ILE A 31 -15.02 0.36 -14.12
C ILE A 31 -16.53 0.28 -13.89
N GLU A 32 -17.11 -0.93 -13.96
CA GLU A 32 -18.54 -1.17 -13.75
C GLU A 32 -18.97 -0.90 -12.30
N CYS A 33 -18.12 -1.22 -11.33
CA CYS A 33 -18.33 -0.90 -9.92
C CYS A 33 -18.11 0.58 -9.59
N GLY A 34 -17.45 1.35 -10.47
CA GLY A 34 -17.15 2.77 -10.27
C GLY A 34 -16.07 3.05 -9.22
N GLU A 35 -15.30 2.04 -8.82
CA GLU A 35 -14.26 2.14 -7.79
C GLU A 35 -13.02 1.37 -8.25
N ILE A 36 -11.86 2.04 -8.27
CA ILE A 36 -10.58 1.44 -8.66
C ILE A 36 -9.73 1.21 -7.39
N PRO A 37 -9.48 -0.04 -6.97
CA PRO A 37 -8.63 -0.34 -5.83
C PRO A 37 -7.19 0.17 -6.01
N ILE A 38 -6.48 0.41 -4.90
CA ILE A 38 -5.02 0.55 -4.92
C ILE A 38 -4.30 -0.80 -5.06
N GLY A 39 -5.02 -1.89 -4.81
CA GLY A 39 -4.61 -3.26 -5.10
C GLY A 39 -3.73 -3.89 -4.04
N ARG A 40 -2.62 -4.50 -4.47
CA ARG A 40 -1.80 -5.40 -3.67
C ARG A 40 -0.32 -5.03 -3.68
N PRO A 41 0.47 -5.43 -2.68
CA PRO A 41 1.90 -5.14 -2.65
C PRO A 41 2.65 -5.67 -3.87
N PHE A 42 3.66 -4.91 -4.31
CA PHE A 42 4.71 -5.44 -5.19
C PHE A 42 5.45 -6.62 -4.53
N PRO A 43 6.12 -7.48 -5.31
CA PRO A 43 7.04 -8.47 -4.74
C PRO A 43 8.03 -7.82 -3.76
N ASN A 44 8.30 -8.49 -2.64
CA ASN A 44 9.14 -7.99 -1.54
C ASN A 44 8.61 -6.73 -0.82
N MET A 45 7.36 -6.36 -1.07
CA MET A 45 6.61 -5.38 -0.29
C MET A 45 5.49 -6.06 0.49
N GLN A 46 5.08 -5.43 1.58
CA GLN A 46 3.97 -5.89 2.43
C GLN A 46 3.06 -4.69 2.74
N ALA A 47 1.76 -4.95 2.89
CA ALA A 47 0.78 -3.95 3.27
C ALA A 47 -0.15 -4.53 4.35
N PHE A 48 -0.29 -3.80 5.45
CA PHE A 48 -1.17 -4.17 6.55
C PHE A 48 -2.08 -3.01 6.87
N ILE A 49 -3.29 -3.34 7.32
CA ILE A 49 -4.24 -2.34 7.79
C ILE A 49 -4.48 -2.62 9.27
N PHE A 50 -4.24 -1.61 10.09
CA PHE A 50 -4.35 -1.69 11.54
C PHE A 50 -5.41 -0.72 12.07
N ASP A 51 -6.03 -1.08 13.19
CA ASP A 51 -6.84 -0.16 13.99
C ASP A 51 -5.96 0.73 14.89
N GLU A 52 -6.61 1.57 15.71
CA GLU A 52 -5.94 2.48 16.65
C GLU A 52 -5.11 1.75 17.74
N TYR A 53 -5.38 0.46 17.97
CA TYR A 53 -4.67 -0.39 18.94
C TYR A 53 -3.59 -1.27 18.29
N ARG A 54 -3.23 -0.99 17.03
CA ARG A 54 -2.29 -1.78 16.22
C ARG A 54 -2.70 -3.25 16.03
N GLN A 55 -4.00 -3.54 16.04
CA GLN A 55 -4.53 -4.87 15.71
C GLN A 55 -4.97 -4.92 14.25
N HIS A 56 -4.82 -6.07 13.60
CA HIS A 56 -5.28 -6.23 12.22
C HIS A 56 -6.78 -5.98 12.13
N VAL A 57 -7.18 -5.11 11.20
CA VAL A 57 -8.61 -4.93 10.92
C VAL A 57 -9.17 -6.13 10.17
N ILE A 58 -10.47 -6.35 10.31
CA ILE A 58 -11.18 -7.35 9.52
C ILE A 58 -11.32 -6.83 8.07
N PRO A 59 -11.22 -7.68 7.04
CA PRO A 59 -11.42 -7.26 5.66
C PRO A 59 -12.72 -6.45 5.47
N GLY A 60 -12.59 -5.27 4.86
CA GLY A 60 -13.70 -4.34 4.62
C GLY A 60 -13.89 -3.25 5.68
N GLN A 61 -13.20 -3.35 6.82
CA GLN A 61 -13.16 -2.26 7.81
C GLN A 61 -12.09 -1.22 7.45
N VAL A 62 -12.34 0.02 7.90
CA VAL A 62 -11.39 1.12 7.76
C VAL A 62 -10.30 0.99 8.82
N GLY A 63 -9.05 1.25 8.44
CA GLY A 63 -7.91 1.37 9.34
C GLY A 63 -6.76 2.12 8.68
N GLU A 64 -5.65 2.26 9.40
CA GLU A 64 -4.44 2.91 8.91
C GLU A 64 -3.57 1.92 8.13
N LEU A 65 -3.08 2.34 6.96
CA LEU A 65 -2.22 1.53 6.09
C LEU A 65 -0.76 1.63 6.53
N TYR A 66 -0.15 0.47 6.80
CA TYR A 66 1.27 0.32 7.10
C TYR A 66 1.94 -0.46 5.99
N LEU A 67 3.07 0.05 5.50
CA LEU A 67 3.82 -0.55 4.40
C LEU A 67 5.15 -1.09 4.93
N GLY A 68 5.54 -2.27 4.46
CA GLY A 68 6.82 -2.89 4.76
C GLY A 68 7.53 -3.36 3.50
N GLY A 69 8.79 -3.72 3.63
CA GLY A 69 9.57 -4.30 2.55
C GLY A 69 10.83 -3.51 2.20
N VAL A 70 11.42 -3.89 1.06
CA VAL A 70 12.77 -3.46 0.66
C VAL A 70 12.85 -2.03 0.14
N GLN A 71 11.71 -1.40 -0.21
CA GLN A 71 11.68 -0.07 -0.84
C GLN A 71 11.61 1.10 0.14
N ARG A 72 11.79 0.85 1.43
CA ARG A 72 11.74 1.86 2.49
C ARG A 72 12.90 2.85 2.34
N PHE A 73 12.58 4.13 2.39
CA PHE A 73 13.56 5.22 2.44
C PHE A 73 14.40 5.17 3.73
N PRO A 74 15.62 5.74 3.74
CA PRO A 74 16.48 5.76 4.93
C PRO A 74 16.06 6.79 5.99
N GLY A 75 15.24 7.77 5.61
CA GLY A 75 14.82 8.87 6.47
C GLY A 75 14.81 10.22 5.76
N TYR A 76 14.35 11.26 6.45
CA TYR A 76 14.42 12.64 5.99
C TYR A 76 15.74 13.28 6.42
N PHE A 77 16.46 13.88 5.46
CA PHE A 77 17.76 14.49 5.72
C PHE A 77 17.68 15.60 6.79
N GLY A 78 18.48 15.47 7.85
CA GLY A 78 18.54 16.45 8.95
C GLY A 78 17.30 16.49 9.85
N ARG A 79 16.34 15.57 9.68
CA ARG A 79 15.06 15.54 10.40
C ARG A 79 14.83 14.17 11.04
N ASN A 80 15.63 13.87 12.05
CA ASN A 80 15.55 12.61 12.80
C ASN A 80 14.18 12.46 13.49
N ASP A 81 13.59 13.56 13.96
CA ASP A 81 12.25 13.62 14.54
C ASP A 81 11.17 13.07 13.60
N LEU A 82 11.17 13.54 12.35
CA LEU A 82 10.23 13.08 11.32
C LEU A 82 10.58 11.69 10.81
N THR A 83 11.88 11.37 10.76
CA THR A 83 12.37 10.05 10.37
C THR A 83 11.83 9.01 11.33
N ASP A 84 12.05 9.15 12.63
CA ASP A 84 11.60 8.20 13.64
C ASP A 84 10.07 8.08 13.65
N GLN A 85 9.35 9.19 13.51
CA GLN A 85 7.89 9.18 13.39
C GLN A 85 7.43 8.39 12.16
N MET A 86 7.98 8.65 10.98
CA MET A 86 7.54 7.99 9.75
C MET A 86 7.97 6.52 9.70
N LEU A 87 9.18 6.21 10.16
CA LEU A 87 9.68 4.86 10.28
C LEU A 87 8.86 4.01 11.27
N SER A 88 8.13 4.63 12.21
CA SER A 88 7.18 3.91 13.08
C SER A 88 5.92 3.41 12.35
N ARG A 89 5.61 4.01 11.18
CA ARG A 89 4.52 3.62 10.27
C ARG A 89 4.98 2.71 9.14
N LEU A 90 6.30 2.58 8.95
CA LEU A 90 6.88 1.64 8.00
C LEU A 90 7.35 0.39 8.73
N LEU A 91 6.80 -0.76 8.34
CA LEU A 91 7.22 -2.03 8.88
C LEU A 91 8.62 -2.41 8.38
N PRO A 92 9.38 -3.19 9.15
CA PRO A 92 10.69 -3.65 8.71
C PRO A 92 10.58 -4.54 7.46
N ALA A 93 11.67 -4.66 6.70
CA ALA A 93 11.71 -5.44 5.46
C ALA A 93 11.31 -6.91 5.65
N ASN A 94 11.50 -7.44 6.87
CA ASN A 94 11.21 -8.82 7.25
C ASN A 94 10.12 -8.91 8.32
N ALA A 95 9.05 -8.12 8.25
CA ALA A 95 8.00 -8.06 9.29
C ALA A 95 7.21 -9.38 9.52
N GLY A 96 7.66 -10.51 8.95
CA GLY A 96 7.40 -11.84 9.49
C GLY A 96 5.98 -12.38 9.31
N GLY A 97 5.18 -11.80 8.41
CA GLY A 97 3.84 -12.28 8.10
C GLY A 97 3.51 -12.23 6.62
N ASP A 98 2.74 -13.20 6.15
CA ASP A 98 2.04 -13.07 4.87
C ASP A 98 1.07 -11.90 4.96
N SER A 99 1.14 -10.97 4.01
CA SER A 99 0.20 -9.84 3.91
C SER A 99 -1.24 -10.39 3.88
N PRO A 100 -2.10 -10.11 4.89
CA PRO A 100 -3.47 -10.59 4.90
C PRO A 100 -4.32 -9.92 3.80
N PHE A 101 -3.84 -8.77 3.29
CA PHE A 101 -4.48 -8.03 2.22
C PHE A 101 -3.77 -8.32 0.90
N ARG A 102 -4.44 -9.12 0.05
CA ARG A 102 -3.99 -9.45 -1.32
C ARG A 102 -4.77 -8.76 -2.42
N GLU A 103 -5.94 -8.15 -2.13
CA GLU A 103 -6.82 -7.63 -3.18
C GLU A 103 -7.62 -6.36 -2.81
N ARG A 104 -7.76 -5.98 -1.53
CA ARG A 104 -8.56 -4.80 -1.14
C ARG A 104 -7.99 -4.08 0.06
N ALA A 105 -7.41 -2.91 -0.19
CA ALA A 105 -7.21 -1.89 0.81
C ALA A 105 -8.14 -0.72 0.46
N THR A 106 -9.34 -0.70 1.05
CA THR A 106 -10.21 0.48 1.03
C THR A 106 -9.74 1.43 2.12
N THR A 107 -8.81 2.30 1.76
CA THR A 107 -8.51 3.50 2.55
C THR A 107 -9.36 4.63 2.00
N LYS A 108 -10.27 5.16 2.82
CA LYS A 108 -10.86 6.47 2.53
C LYS A 108 -9.77 7.50 2.83
N TYR A 109 -9.34 8.22 1.80
CA TYR A 109 -8.80 9.57 2.00
C TYR A 109 -9.95 10.50 2.35
#